data_AF-A0A7C5EPZ7-F1
#
_entry.id   AF-A0A7C5EPZ7-F1
#
_cell.length_a   1.000
_cell.length_b   1.000
_cell.length_c   1.000
_cell.angle_alpha   90.00
_cell.angle_beta   90.00
_cell.angle_gamma   90.00
#
_symmetry.space_group_name_H-M   'P 1'
#
loop_
_entity.id
_entity.type
_entity.pdbx_description
1 polymer ?
#
loop_
_entity_poly.entity_id
_entity_poly.type
_entity_poly.pdbx_seq_one_letter_code
_entity_poly.pdbx_strand_id
1 'polypeptide(L)'
;MSVWEKLRSFFAPAQPLAPGMFHYQSPPDASPQYRLHLRIEPDGRGLLILNAATVLHLNQTATEYAYHLVRGTDEEEVVREMTRRYRVDPERARSDFRDLKERILTLATSTDLAPDVYLDIERTEPFSAATSAPYRVDLALTYRMDERGTLDPEARRRVERELSTAEWQQILNRLWDVGVPHVVFTGGEPTLREDLVELVRHAESLGMVSGIVSDGRRLKEREFLEALLLAGLDHLQITLVSHDPSLHDRVLGRPGAWEETMAGLHNALSADLYVVVHLVVLPENADSAGDTVSFLAAQGVQTIALSAPAHPPSPEEQERLQRGLKAAEEAAHRHGLTIVWDLAVPYSRINPIELEAGVPREQALRQHLYVEPDGDVLPAQGFGTVLGNLLRDPWKTIWEHPARPRA
;
A
#
# COMPACT_ATOMS: atom_id res chain seq x y z
N MET A 1 -23.65 -16.09 -39.67
CA MET A 1 -22.28 -16.62 -39.51
C MET A 1 -22.13 -17.85 -40.38
N SER A 2 -21.22 -17.80 -41.34
CA SER A 2 -20.88 -18.90 -42.24
C SER A 2 -20.23 -20.05 -41.48
N VAL A 3 -20.44 -21.30 -41.92
CA VAL A 3 -19.80 -22.52 -41.36
C VAL A 3 -18.26 -22.37 -41.33
N TRP A 4 -17.71 -21.63 -42.29
CA TRP A 4 -16.29 -21.31 -42.37
C TRP A 4 -15.79 -20.31 -41.31
N GLU A 5 -16.64 -19.39 -40.85
CA GLU A 5 -16.32 -18.47 -39.75
C GLU A 5 -16.34 -19.20 -38.40
N LYS A 6 -17.29 -20.12 -38.21
CA LYS A 6 -17.33 -21.00 -37.03
C LYS A 6 -16.12 -21.95 -36.96
N LEU A 7 -15.67 -22.47 -38.10
CA LEU A 7 -14.46 -23.29 -38.17
C LEU A 7 -13.20 -22.46 -37.89
N ARG A 8 -13.08 -21.24 -38.44
CA ARG A 8 -11.95 -20.34 -38.12
C ARG A 8 -11.94 -19.89 -36.66
N SER A 9 -13.09 -19.58 -36.07
CA SER A 9 -13.18 -19.27 -34.63
C SER A 9 -12.82 -20.47 -33.76
N PHE A 10 -13.05 -21.70 -34.26
CA PHE A 10 -12.66 -22.93 -33.59
C PHE A 10 -11.16 -23.22 -33.67
N PHE A 11 -10.36 -22.49 -34.47
CA PHE A 11 -8.89 -22.63 -34.53
C PHE A 11 -8.15 -21.41 -33.97
N ALA A 12 -8.82 -20.29 -33.75
CA ALA A 12 -8.22 -19.10 -33.17
C ALA A 12 -7.72 -19.37 -31.73
N PRO A 13 -6.55 -18.82 -31.33
CA PRO A 13 -6.10 -18.86 -29.94
C PRO A 13 -7.12 -18.14 -29.05
N ALA A 14 -7.22 -18.57 -27.80
CA ALA A 14 -8.11 -17.97 -26.82
C ALA A 14 -7.79 -16.48 -26.68
N GLN A 15 -8.79 -15.63 -26.89
CA GLN A 15 -8.64 -14.20 -26.67
C GLN A 15 -8.49 -13.93 -25.17
N PRO A 16 -7.63 -12.99 -24.76
CA PRO A 16 -7.57 -12.51 -23.39
C PRO A 16 -8.94 -12.07 -22.85
N LEU A 17 -9.10 -12.15 -21.54
CA LEU A 17 -10.20 -11.46 -20.86
C LEU A 17 -10.07 -9.94 -21.02
N ALA A 18 -11.19 -9.24 -20.89
CA ALA A 18 -11.18 -7.78 -20.92
C ALA A 18 -10.33 -7.24 -19.75
N PRO A 19 -9.48 -6.23 -19.99
CA PRO A 19 -8.72 -5.59 -18.92
C PRO A 19 -9.66 -4.97 -17.89
N GLY A 20 -9.23 -4.98 -16.63
CA GLY A 20 -10.03 -4.42 -15.54
C GLY A 20 -9.54 -4.86 -14.16
N MET A 21 -10.12 -4.24 -13.13
CA MET A 21 -9.92 -4.59 -11.73
C MET A 21 -11.12 -5.37 -11.21
N PHE A 22 -10.85 -6.50 -10.57
CA PHE A 22 -11.84 -7.37 -9.95
C PHE A 22 -11.41 -7.62 -8.52
N HIS A 23 -12.35 -7.64 -7.58
CA HIS A 23 -12.05 -7.97 -6.20
C HIS A 23 -13.04 -8.95 -5.62
N TYR A 24 -12.58 -9.65 -4.59
CA TYR A 24 -13.38 -10.53 -3.76
C TYR A 24 -13.02 -10.27 -2.31
N GLN A 25 -14.04 -10.23 -1.46
CA GLN A 25 -13.90 -10.21 -0.01
C GLN A 25 -14.70 -11.39 0.53
N SER A 26 -14.06 -12.16 1.41
CA SER A 26 -14.74 -13.24 2.11
C SER A 26 -15.94 -12.70 2.91
N PRO A 27 -17.03 -13.47 3.04
CA PRO A 27 -18.14 -13.12 3.91
C PRO A 27 -17.68 -12.79 5.34
N PRO A 28 -18.38 -11.89 6.08
CA PRO A 28 -17.97 -11.49 7.43
C PRO A 28 -17.89 -12.65 8.44
N ASP A 29 -18.62 -13.74 8.20
CA ASP A 29 -18.65 -14.96 9.01
C ASP A 29 -17.58 -16.00 8.60
N ALA A 30 -16.82 -15.74 7.54
CA ALA A 30 -15.73 -16.61 7.12
C ALA A 30 -14.54 -16.51 8.09
N SER A 31 -13.89 -17.64 8.36
CA SER A 31 -12.66 -17.71 9.12
C SER A 31 -11.68 -18.66 8.43
N PRO A 32 -10.49 -18.21 8.00
CA PRO A 32 -10.00 -16.82 8.07
C PRO A 32 -10.67 -15.90 7.02
N GLN A 33 -10.72 -14.60 7.33
CA GLN A 33 -11.12 -13.58 6.35
C GLN A 33 -9.96 -13.28 5.40
N TYR A 34 -10.27 -13.00 4.14
CA TYR A 34 -9.29 -12.61 3.14
C TYR A 34 -9.90 -11.74 2.04
N ARG A 35 -9.04 -10.94 1.39
CA ARG A 35 -9.40 -10.10 0.24
C ARG A 35 -8.47 -10.45 -0.93
N LEU A 36 -9.01 -10.48 -2.14
CA LEU A 36 -8.27 -10.74 -3.37
C LEU A 36 -8.53 -9.60 -4.34
N HIS A 37 -7.47 -9.09 -4.99
CA HIS A 37 -7.60 -8.15 -6.10
C HIS A 37 -6.91 -8.70 -7.34
N LEU A 38 -7.66 -8.87 -8.41
CA LEU A 38 -7.14 -9.28 -9.71
C LEU A 38 -7.19 -8.11 -10.68
N ARG A 39 -6.03 -7.62 -11.08
CA ARG A 39 -5.88 -6.73 -12.24
C ARG A 39 -5.57 -7.55 -13.49
N ILE A 40 -6.40 -7.42 -14.51
CA ILE A 40 -6.15 -8.00 -15.84
C ILE A 40 -5.54 -6.91 -16.72
N GLU A 41 -4.31 -7.15 -17.19
CA GLU A 41 -3.56 -6.25 -18.06
C GLU A 41 -4.04 -6.34 -19.52
N PRO A 42 -3.77 -5.32 -20.38
CA PRO A 42 -4.16 -5.33 -21.80
C PRO A 42 -3.69 -6.53 -22.62
N ASP A 43 -2.63 -7.20 -22.20
CA ASP A 43 -2.07 -8.39 -22.86
C ASP A 43 -2.66 -9.72 -22.32
N GLY A 44 -3.58 -9.67 -21.36
CA GLY A 44 -4.22 -10.83 -20.74
C GLY A 44 -3.49 -11.42 -19.54
N ARG A 45 -2.30 -10.92 -19.19
CA ARG A 45 -1.64 -11.29 -17.93
C ARG A 45 -2.39 -10.71 -16.74
N GLY A 46 -2.30 -11.40 -15.62
CA GLY A 46 -2.98 -11.05 -14.39
C GLY A 46 -1.97 -10.64 -13.33
N LEU A 47 -2.37 -9.68 -12.50
CA LEU A 47 -1.71 -9.37 -11.24
C LEU A 47 -2.72 -9.65 -10.14
N LEU A 48 -2.49 -10.73 -9.39
CA LEU A 48 -3.33 -11.10 -8.27
C LEU A 48 -2.65 -10.69 -6.97
N ILE A 49 -3.27 -9.75 -6.27
CA ILE A 49 -2.75 -9.17 -5.03
C ILE A 49 -3.55 -9.80 -3.91
N LEU A 50 -2.83 -10.52 -3.05
CA LEU A 50 -3.41 -11.26 -1.92
C LEU A 50 -3.31 -10.44 -0.63
N ASN A 51 -2.23 -9.67 -0.50
CA ASN A 51 -1.95 -8.76 0.61
C ASN A 51 -0.77 -7.84 0.20
N ALA A 52 -0.39 -6.92 1.09
CA ALA A 52 0.70 -5.98 0.85
C ALA A 52 2.06 -6.65 0.54
N ALA A 53 2.30 -7.87 1.05
CA ALA A 53 3.56 -8.59 0.87
C ALA A 53 3.55 -9.55 -0.33
N THR A 54 2.38 -9.91 -0.86
CA THR A 54 2.22 -11.01 -1.82
C THR A 54 1.43 -10.58 -3.06
N VAL A 55 2.16 -10.47 -4.17
CA VAL A 55 1.61 -10.22 -5.51
C VAL A 55 2.03 -11.36 -6.43
N LEU A 56 1.05 -11.99 -7.08
CA LEU A 56 1.25 -13.07 -8.03
C LEU A 56 1.11 -12.55 -9.47
N HIS A 57 2.14 -12.81 -10.27
CA HIS A 57 2.12 -12.55 -11.71
C HIS A 57 1.57 -13.79 -12.43
N LEU A 58 0.39 -13.65 -13.03
CA LEU A 58 -0.33 -14.74 -13.67
C LEU A 58 -0.18 -14.67 -15.19
N ASN A 59 0.06 -15.83 -15.80
CA ASN A 59 -0.12 -15.99 -17.24
C ASN A 59 -1.62 -15.99 -17.60
N GLN A 60 -1.94 -15.87 -18.89
CA GLN A 60 -3.32 -15.72 -19.36
C GLN A 60 -4.31 -16.79 -18.83
N THR A 61 -3.91 -18.06 -18.79
CA THR A 61 -4.79 -19.15 -18.33
C THR A 61 -5.01 -19.07 -16.82
N ALA A 62 -3.94 -18.80 -16.05
CA ALA A 62 -4.04 -18.62 -14.61
C ALA A 62 -4.85 -17.36 -14.25
N THR A 63 -4.75 -16.29 -15.05
CA THR A 63 -5.60 -15.09 -14.93
C THR A 63 -7.07 -15.43 -15.04
N GLU A 64 -7.46 -16.29 -15.99
CA GLU A 64 -8.87 -16.66 -16.18
C GLU A 64 -9.39 -17.55 -15.05
N TYR A 65 -8.58 -18.50 -14.55
CA TYR A 65 -8.94 -19.23 -13.33
C TYR A 65 -9.07 -18.32 -12.11
N ALA A 66 -8.14 -17.39 -11.91
CA ALA A 66 -8.21 -16.40 -10.83
C ALA A 66 -9.43 -15.48 -10.98
N TYR A 67 -9.80 -15.11 -12.21
CA TYR A 67 -11.01 -14.34 -12.49
C TYR A 67 -12.26 -15.08 -12.03
N HIS A 68 -12.37 -16.38 -12.34
CA HIS A 68 -13.47 -17.21 -11.88
C HIS A 68 -13.50 -17.38 -10.36
N LEU A 69 -12.32 -17.52 -9.72
CA LEU A 69 -12.20 -17.58 -8.28
C LEU A 69 -12.72 -16.29 -7.63
N VAL A 70 -12.28 -15.13 -8.11
CA VAL A 70 -12.70 -13.80 -7.62
C VAL A 70 -14.21 -13.58 -7.84
N ARG A 71 -14.77 -14.08 -8.94
CA ARG A 71 -16.21 -13.97 -9.23
C ARG A 71 -17.08 -14.99 -8.49
N GLY A 72 -16.49 -15.96 -7.81
CA GLY A 72 -17.23 -17.08 -7.20
C GLY A 72 -18.00 -17.91 -8.23
N THR A 73 -17.44 -18.09 -9.44
CA THR A 73 -18.06 -18.93 -10.48
C THR A 73 -18.12 -20.40 -10.04
N ASP A 74 -19.19 -21.10 -10.38
CA ASP A 74 -19.35 -22.53 -10.09
C ASP A 74 -18.29 -23.36 -10.82
N GLU A 75 -17.73 -24.36 -10.14
CA GLU A 75 -16.60 -25.16 -10.66
C GLU A 75 -16.92 -25.83 -12.00
N GLU A 76 -18.13 -26.38 -12.18
CA GLU A 76 -18.50 -27.05 -13.43
C GLU A 76 -18.65 -26.05 -14.58
N GLU A 77 -19.07 -24.83 -14.26
CA GLU A 77 -19.06 -23.72 -15.22
C GLU A 77 -17.63 -23.33 -15.62
N VAL A 78 -16.71 -23.20 -14.65
CA VAL A 78 -15.29 -22.90 -14.92
C VAL A 78 -14.70 -23.98 -15.84
N VAL A 79 -14.86 -25.25 -15.50
CA VAL A 79 -14.34 -26.38 -16.29
C VAL A 79 -14.88 -26.32 -17.72
N ARG A 80 -16.19 -26.12 -17.88
CA ARG A 80 -16.84 -26.01 -19.20
C ARG A 80 -16.27 -24.86 -20.03
N GLU A 81 -16.08 -23.69 -19.43
CA GLU A 81 -15.55 -22.52 -20.13
C GLU A 81 -14.08 -22.71 -20.52
N MET A 82 -13.25 -23.22 -19.61
CA MET A 82 -11.83 -23.44 -19.82
C MET A 82 -11.55 -24.53 -20.85
N THR A 83 -12.26 -25.67 -20.79
CA THR A 83 -12.23 -26.71 -21.83
C THR A 83 -12.59 -26.14 -23.19
N ARG A 84 -13.65 -25.32 -23.28
CA ARG A 84 -14.10 -24.74 -24.55
C ARG A 84 -13.11 -23.74 -25.12
N ARG A 85 -12.55 -22.84 -24.30
CA ARG A 85 -11.68 -21.75 -24.75
C ARG A 85 -10.27 -22.23 -25.07
N TYR A 86 -9.69 -23.04 -24.18
CA TYR A 86 -8.30 -23.47 -24.27
C TYR A 86 -8.12 -24.87 -24.87
N ARG A 87 -9.23 -25.58 -25.15
CA ARG A 87 -9.24 -26.94 -25.74
C ARG A 87 -8.43 -27.94 -24.92
N VAL A 88 -8.57 -27.83 -23.61
CA VAL A 88 -7.96 -28.73 -22.62
C VAL A 88 -8.97 -29.78 -22.17
N ASP A 89 -8.46 -30.93 -21.75
CA ASP A 89 -9.28 -31.98 -21.15
C ASP A 89 -10.04 -31.46 -19.90
N PRO A 90 -11.33 -31.80 -19.69
CA PRO A 90 -12.10 -31.34 -18.54
C PRO A 90 -11.51 -31.72 -17.19
N GLU A 91 -10.94 -32.93 -17.04
CA GLU A 91 -10.31 -33.34 -15.78
C GLU A 91 -9.05 -32.53 -15.51
N ARG A 92 -8.28 -32.23 -16.56
CA ARG A 92 -7.13 -31.33 -16.44
C ARG A 92 -7.56 -29.92 -16.05
N ALA A 93 -8.60 -29.37 -16.68
CA ALA A 93 -9.09 -28.03 -16.34
C ALA A 93 -9.57 -27.95 -14.89
N ARG A 94 -10.24 -29.02 -14.41
CA ARG A 94 -10.70 -29.12 -13.02
C ARG A 94 -9.53 -29.20 -12.04
N SER A 95 -8.52 -30.03 -12.34
CA SER A 95 -7.31 -30.15 -11.53
C SER A 95 -6.60 -28.80 -11.44
N ASP A 96 -6.29 -28.18 -12.59
CA ASP A 96 -5.59 -26.91 -12.67
C ASP A 96 -6.32 -25.80 -11.86
N PHE A 97 -7.66 -25.75 -11.94
CA PHE A 97 -8.46 -24.78 -11.17
C PHE A 97 -8.38 -25.03 -9.66
N ARG A 98 -8.57 -26.28 -9.23
CA ARG A 98 -8.52 -26.65 -7.80
C ARG A 98 -7.14 -26.42 -7.21
N ASP A 99 -6.10 -26.82 -7.94
CA ASP A 99 -4.71 -26.64 -7.53
C ASP A 99 -4.39 -25.14 -7.38
N LEU A 100 -4.73 -24.31 -8.37
CA LEU A 100 -4.50 -22.87 -8.27
C LEU A 100 -5.29 -22.24 -7.12
N LYS A 101 -6.56 -22.61 -6.95
CA LYS A 101 -7.42 -22.13 -5.87
C LYS A 101 -6.82 -22.45 -4.50
N GLU A 102 -6.40 -23.69 -4.28
CA GLU A 102 -5.79 -24.11 -3.02
C GLU A 102 -4.52 -23.32 -2.72
N ARG A 103 -3.65 -23.12 -3.72
CA ARG A 103 -2.42 -22.32 -3.56
C ARG A 103 -2.70 -20.86 -3.22
N ILE A 104 -3.64 -20.23 -3.94
CA ILE A 104 -4.04 -18.84 -3.68
C ILE A 104 -4.59 -18.70 -2.27
N LEU A 105 -5.50 -19.58 -1.86
CA LEU A 105 -6.11 -19.52 -0.54
C LEU A 105 -5.05 -19.73 0.55
N THR A 106 -4.17 -20.71 0.37
CA THR A 106 -3.07 -20.97 1.32
C THR A 106 -2.19 -19.73 1.51
N LEU A 107 -1.83 -19.03 0.44
CA LEU A 107 -1.05 -17.80 0.50
C LEU A 107 -1.83 -16.62 1.09
N ALA A 108 -3.12 -16.52 0.79
CA ALA A 108 -3.97 -15.44 1.28
C ALA A 108 -4.24 -15.55 2.79
N THR A 109 -4.20 -16.76 3.35
CA THR A 109 -4.63 -17.03 4.72
C THR A 109 -3.52 -17.43 5.68
N SER A 110 -2.29 -17.61 5.20
CA SER A 110 -1.15 -17.99 6.04
C SER A 110 -0.18 -16.84 6.18
N THR A 111 0.01 -16.37 7.42
CA THR A 111 1.11 -15.49 7.80
C THR A 111 2.43 -16.28 7.73
N ASP A 112 3.47 -15.72 7.09
CA ASP A 112 4.84 -16.25 6.99
C ASP A 112 5.15 -17.38 5.99
N LEU A 113 4.30 -17.67 5.00
CA LEU A 113 4.69 -18.57 3.91
C LEU A 113 5.56 -17.85 2.87
N ALA A 114 6.83 -18.25 2.77
CA ALA A 114 7.68 -17.93 1.62
C ALA A 114 7.16 -18.69 0.37
N PRO A 115 6.65 -18.00 -0.68
CA PRO A 115 5.93 -18.65 -1.78
C PRO A 115 6.76 -19.64 -2.60
N ASP A 116 8.07 -19.43 -2.67
CA ASP A 116 9.04 -20.21 -3.46
C ASP A 116 9.35 -21.58 -2.85
N VAL A 117 9.36 -21.69 -1.52
CA VAL A 117 9.73 -22.94 -0.82
C VAL A 117 8.58 -23.97 -0.86
N TYR A 118 7.33 -23.51 -0.99
CA TYR A 118 6.16 -24.37 -0.79
C TYR A 118 5.30 -24.62 -2.03
N LEU A 119 5.37 -23.78 -3.08
CA LEU A 119 4.33 -23.76 -4.12
C LEU A 119 4.81 -23.82 -5.58
N ASP A 120 6.10 -24.09 -5.84
CA ASP A 120 6.67 -24.12 -7.20
C ASP A 120 6.35 -22.82 -7.98
N ILE A 121 6.43 -21.69 -7.28
CA ILE A 121 6.20 -20.34 -7.80
C ILE A 121 7.57 -19.69 -8.04
N GLU A 122 7.82 -19.23 -9.27
CA GLU A 122 9.04 -18.49 -9.58
C GLU A 122 9.03 -17.12 -8.90
N ARG A 123 10.07 -16.83 -8.11
CA ARG A 123 10.27 -15.52 -7.50
C ARG A 123 10.79 -14.54 -8.56
N THR A 124 9.99 -13.53 -8.88
CA THR A 124 10.43 -12.38 -9.66
C THR A 124 10.96 -11.29 -8.73
N GLU A 125 11.93 -10.50 -9.20
CA GLU A 125 12.34 -9.29 -8.47
C GLU A 125 11.14 -8.36 -8.24
N PRO A 126 11.00 -7.74 -7.05
CA PRO A 126 9.94 -6.78 -6.77
C PRO A 126 9.90 -5.69 -7.85
N PHE A 127 8.70 -5.30 -8.28
CA PHE A 127 8.52 -4.17 -9.22
C PHE A 127 9.26 -4.31 -10.57
N SER A 128 9.62 -5.53 -10.97
CA SER A 128 10.35 -5.80 -12.22
C SER A 128 9.45 -5.89 -13.46
N ALA A 129 8.16 -6.20 -13.28
CA ALA A 129 7.21 -6.28 -14.38
C ALA A 129 6.64 -4.90 -14.75
N ALA A 130 6.47 -4.65 -16.05
CA ALA A 130 5.71 -3.51 -16.54
C ALA A 130 4.22 -3.65 -16.18
N THR A 131 3.65 -2.62 -15.57
CA THR A 131 2.26 -2.55 -15.12
C THR A 131 1.51 -1.37 -15.76
N SER A 132 0.20 -1.50 -15.95
CA SER A 132 -0.65 -0.40 -16.46
C SER A 132 -0.98 0.66 -15.39
N ALA A 133 -0.76 0.32 -14.12
CA ALA A 133 -1.01 1.17 -12.97
C ALA A 133 -0.16 0.74 -11.75
N PRO A 134 0.02 1.62 -10.75
CA PRO A 134 0.75 1.27 -9.55
C PRO A 134 -0.05 0.28 -8.70
N TYR A 135 0.61 -0.35 -7.73
CA TYR A 135 -0.09 -1.16 -6.71
C TYR A 135 -0.68 -0.29 -5.60
N ARG A 136 0.04 0.78 -5.25
CA ARG A 136 -0.34 1.71 -4.19
C ARG A 136 -0.25 3.16 -4.68
N VAL A 137 -1.16 3.99 -4.19
CA VAL A 137 -1.07 5.45 -4.34
C VAL A 137 -1.20 6.13 -2.99
N ASP A 138 -0.29 7.05 -2.71
CA ASP A 138 -0.27 7.81 -1.47
C ASP A 138 -1.03 9.13 -1.69
N LEU A 139 -2.08 9.36 -0.89
CA LEU A 139 -3.03 10.46 -1.03
C LEU A 139 -2.83 11.46 0.11
N ALA A 140 -2.16 12.57 -0.17
CA ALA A 140 -1.99 13.63 0.79
C ALA A 140 -3.25 14.48 0.87
N LEU A 141 -4.08 14.19 1.86
CA LEU A 141 -5.40 14.81 1.96
C LEU A 141 -5.34 16.28 2.38
N THR A 142 -4.27 16.66 3.08
CA THR A 142 -4.08 18.01 3.62
C THR A 142 -2.59 18.23 3.89
N TYR A 143 -2.13 19.48 3.80
CA TYR A 143 -0.86 19.92 4.38
C TYR A 143 -1.12 20.79 5.60
N ARG A 144 -2.11 20.43 6.41
CA ARG A 144 -2.27 20.94 7.76
C ARG A 144 -1.53 20.02 8.72
N MET A 145 -0.75 20.64 9.59
CA MET A 145 -0.28 20.06 10.85
C MET A 145 -0.89 20.89 11.96
N ASP A 146 -0.93 20.37 13.17
CA ASP A 146 -1.21 21.21 14.32
C ASP A 146 -0.13 22.29 14.49
N GLU A 147 -0.43 23.33 15.28
CA GLU A 147 0.11 24.70 15.22
C GLU A 147 1.65 24.87 15.28
N ARG A 148 2.43 23.80 15.45
CA ARG A 148 3.90 23.81 15.53
C ARG A 148 4.62 22.77 14.66
N GLY A 149 3.91 21.90 13.95
CA GLY A 149 4.50 20.94 13.02
C GLY A 149 5.20 21.63 11.85
N THR A 150 6.46 21.30 11.58
CA THR A 150 7.19 21.85 10.42
C THR A 150 7.02 20.96 9.20
N LEU A 151 5.97 21.25 8.44
CA LEU A 151 5.86 20.79 7.06
C LEU A 151 7.00 21.35 6.22
N ASP A 152 7.31 20.65 5.14
CA ASP A 152 8.12 21.22 4.08
C ASP A 152 7.46 22.54 3.59
N PRO A 153 8.12 23.70 3.76
CA PRO A 153 7.59 24.99 3.30
C PRO A 153 7.35 25.03 1.79
N GLU A 154 8.05 24.21 1.01
CA GLU A 154 7.83 24.12 -0.43
C GLU A 154 6.54 23.37 -0.77
N ALA A 155 6.25 22.26 -0.09
CA ALA A 155 5.00 21.52 -0.27
C ALA A 155 3.78 22.41 0.04
N ARG A 156 3.84 23.20 1.12
CA ARG A 156 2.76 24.13 1.49
C ARG A 156 2.58 25.30 0.51
N ARG A 157 3.64 25.68 -0.22
CA ARG A 157 3.57 26.74 -1.24
C ARG A 157 3.02 26.26 -2.59
N ARG A 158 3.16 24.97 -2.90
CA ARG A 158 2.70 24.37 -4.16
C ARG A 158 1.18 24.24 -4.23
N VAL A 159 0.55 24.00 -3.08
CA VAL A 159 -0.90 23.76 -2.99
C VAL A 159 -1.64 25.07 -2.74
N GLU A 160 -2.41 25.51 -3.72
CA GLU A 160 -3.24 26.73 -3.61
C GLU A 160 -4.58 26.47 -2.91
N ARG A 161 -5.12 25.25 -3.02
CA ARG A 161 -6.39 24.84 -2.41
C ARG A 161 -6.37 23.36 -2.04
N GLU A 162 -7.14 22.99 -1.02
CA GLU A 162 -7.39 21.58 -0.73
C GLU A 162 -8.65 21.09 -1.47
N LEU A 163 -8.61 19.84 -1.92
CA LEU A 163 -9.74 19.16 -2.53
C LEU A 163 -10.87 18.93 -1.52
N SER A 164 -12.10 19.11 -2.01
CA SER A 164 -13.33 18.75 -1.31
C SER A 164 -13.49 17.22 -1.19
N THR A 165 -14.40 16.78 -0.32
CA THR A 165 -14.74 15.36 -0.15
C THR A 165 -15.16 14.71 -1.47
N ALA A 166 -16.01 15.39 -2.24
CA ALA A 166 -16.49 14.89 -3.54
C ALA A 166 -15.35 14.76 -4.58
N GLU A 167 -14.39 15.68 -4.56
CA GLU A 167 -13.22 15.61 -5.44
C GLU A 167 -12.30 14.45 -5.06
N TRP A 168 -12.08 14.19 -3.76
CA TRP A 168 -11.33 13.01 -3.31
C TRP A 168 -12.04 11.71 -3.66
N GLN A 169 -13.35 11.63 -3.48
CA GLN A 169 -14.15 10.48 -3.93
C GLN A 169 -14.01 10.28 -5.44
N GLN A 170 -14.05 11.35 -6.25
CA GLN A 170 -13.79 11.25 -7.68
C GLN A 170 -12.39 10.69 -7.98
N ILE A 171 -11.35 11.13 -7.26
CA ILE A 171 -10.00 10.59 -7.40
C ILE A 171 -9.97 9.09 -7.07
N LEU A 172 -10.59 8.66 -5.97
CA LEU A 172 -10.67 7.25 -5.58
C LEU A 172 -11.34 6.40 -6.67
N ASN A 173 -12.46 6.86 -7.25
CA ASN A 173 -13.10 6.20 -8.38
C ASN A 173 -12.15 6.08 -9.58
N ARG A 174 -11.47 7.16 -9.97
CA ARG A 174 -10.54 7.13 -11.11
C ARG A 174 -9.36 6.19 -10.88
N LEU A 175 -8.83 6.13 -9.66
CA LEU A 175 -7.75 5.23 -9.29
C LEU A 175 -8.23 3.76 -9.33
N TRP A 176 -9.44 3.49 -8.85
CA TRP A 176 -10.05 2.16 -8.94
C TRP A 176 -10.25 1.72 -10.40
N ASP A 177 -10.77 2.61 -11.25
CA ASP A 177 -11.04 2.33 -12.66
C ASP A 177 -9.78 1.95 -13.46
N VAL A 178 -8.63 2.51 -13.09
CA VAL A 178 -7.33 2.18 -13.70
C VAL A 178 -6.63 1.00 -13.03
N GLY A 179 -7.26 0.42 -12.00
CA GLY A 179 -6.79 -0.76 -11.30
C GLY A 179 -5.75 -0.50 -10.24
N VAL A 180 -5.88 0.58 -9.47
CA VAL A 180 -5.17 0.75 -8.19
C VAL A 180 -5.99 0.10 -7.07
N PRO A 181 -5.48 -0.96 -6.43
CA PRO A 181 -6.19 -1.67 -5.36
C PRO A 181 -5.93 -1.10 -3.97
N HIS A 182 -4.83 -0.36 -3.77
CA HIS A 182 -4.42 0.13 -2.44
C HIS A 182 -4.18 1.63 -2.46
N VAL A 183 -4.77 2.33 -1.50
CA VAL A 183 -4.52 3.76 -1.23
C VAL A 183 -4.07 3.97 0.21
N VAL A 184 -3.21 4.97 0.43
CA VAL A 184 -2.82 5.40 1.77
C VAL A 184 -3.12 6.87 1.97
N PHE A 185 -3.96 7.18 2.95
CA PHE A 185 -4.27 8.55 3.34
C PHE A 185 -3.15 9.10 4.22
N THR A 186 -2.53 10.20 3.78
CA THR A 186 -1.34 10.82 4.40
C THR A 186 -1.38 12.34 4.24
N GLY A 187 -0.23 13.00 4.29
CA GLY A 187 -0.01 14.41 3.98
C GLY A 187 0.77 15.11 5.09
N GLY A 188 0.15 16.11 5.69
CA GLY A 188 0.46 16.54 7.04
C GLY A 188 -0.13 15.56 8.03
N GLU A 189 -1.21 15.95 8.72
CA GLU A 189 -1.96 15.04 9.58
C GLU A 189 -3.37 14.81 9.01
N PRO A 190 -3.62 13.66 8.35
CA PRO A 190 -4.91 13.40 7.71
C PRO A 190 -6.06 13.35 8.71
N THR A 191 -5.79 13.00 9.98
CA THR A 191 -6.83 13.00 11.02
C THR A 191 -7.34 14.39 11.40
N LEU A 192 -6.78 15.48 10.84
CA LEU A 192 -7.35 16.84 10.96
C LEU A 192 -8.51 17.11 9.99
N ARG A 193 -8.81 16.17 9.09
CA ARG A 193 -9.97 16.25 8.21
C ARG A 193 -11.19 15.63 8.89
N GLU A 194 -12.31 16.34 8.83
CA GLU A 194 -13.59 15.88 9.36
C GLU A 194 -14.19 14.77 8.50
N ASP A 195 -13.86 14.73 7.20
CA ASP A 195 -14.37 13.79 6.21
C ASP A 195 -13.51 12.53 6.05
N LEU A 196 -12.44 12.34 6.83
CA LEU A 196 -11.54 11.19 6.68
C LEU A 196 -12.26 9.83 6.78
N VAL A 197 -13.16 9.69 7.74
CA VAL A 197 -13.97 8.46 7.91
C VAL A 197 -14.85 8.20 6.68
N GLU A 198 -15.37 9.25 6.04
CA GLU A 198 -16.16 9.13 4.81
C GLU A 198 -15.29 8.69 3.63
N LEU A 199 -14.06 9.18 3.52
CA LEU A 199 -13.12 8.78 2.48
C LEU A 199 -12.67 7.33 2.62
N VAL A 200 -12.40 6.87 3.85
CA VAL A 200 -12.11 5.46 4.14
C VAL A 200 -13.29 4.58 3.73
N ARG A 201 -14.51 4.96 4.13
CA ARG A 201 -15.72 4.21 3.75
C ARG A 201 -15.94 4.17 2.24
N HIS A 202 -15.62 5.25 1.54
CA HIS A 202 -15.73 5.27 0.08
C HIS A 202 -14.70 4.34 -0.56
N ALA A 203 -13.45 4.34 -0.11
CA ALA A 203 -12.42 3.41 -0.57
C ALA A 203 -12.84 1.94 -0.34
N GLU A 204 -13.35 1.62 0.85
CA GLU A 204 -13.87 0.28 1.17
C GLU A 204 -15.03 -0.10 0.22
N SER A 205 -15.94 0.83 -0.08
CA SER A 205 -17.08 0.56 -0.98
C SER A 205 -16.66 0.25 -2.43
N LEU A 206 -15.48 0.69 -2.85
CA LEU A 206 -14.88 0.34 -4.14
C LEU A 206 -14.18 -1.02 -4.09
N GLY A 207 -13.91 -1.53 -2.88
CA GLY A 207 -13.11 -2.72 -2.65
C GLY A 207 -11.62 -2.43 -2.52
N MET A 208 -11.21 -1.18 -2.27
CA MET A 208 -9.80 -0.83 -2.07
C MET A 208 -9.31 -1.28 -0.69
N VAL A 209 -8.03 -1.62 -0.60
CA VAL A 209 -7.29 -1.60 0.67
C VAL A 209 -7.00 -0.14 1.01
N SER A 210 -7.24 0.26 2.26
CA SER A 210 -6.99 1.61 2.75
C SER A 210 -6.09 1.60 3.98
N GLY A 211 -5.06 2.45 3.95
CA GLY A 211 -4.20 2.72 5.09
C GLY A 211 -4.23 4.19 5.50
N ILE A 212 -3.85 4.49 6.74
CA ILE A 212 -3.61 5.86 7.21
C ILE A 212 -2.20 5.96 7.79
N VAL A 213 -1.48 7.01 7.43
CA VAL A 213 -0.25 7.45 8.10
C VAL A 213 -0.58 8.63 8.99
N SER A 214 -0.29 8.52 10.30
CA SER A 214 -0.66 9.53 11.29
C SER A 214 0.39 9.65 12.40
N ASP A 215 0.39 10.78 13.10
CA ASP A 215 1.08 10.94 14.39
C ASP A 215 0.41 10.17 15.54
N GLY A 216 -0.76 9.57 15.28
CA GLY A 216 -1.48 8.68 16.20
C GLY A 216 -2.22 9.37 17.33
N ARG A 217 -2.11 10.69 17.51
CA ARG A 217 -2.63 11.39 18.69
C ARG A 217 -4.15 11.38 18.74
N ARG A 218 -4.83 11.59 17.61
CA ARG A 218 -6.31 11.55 17.56
C ARG A 218 -6.86 10.15 17.82
N LEU A 219 -6.05 9.10 17.62
CA LEU A 219 -6.45 7.70 17.88
C LEU A 219 -6.62 7.41 19.39
N LYS A 220 -6.22 8.33 20.28
CA LYS A 220 -6.56 8.26 21.71
C LYS A 220 -8.07 8.36 21.95
N GLU A 221 -8.80 9.03 21.03
CA GLU A 221 -10.26 9.11 21.02
C GLU A 221 -10.83 7.79 20.47
N ARG A 222 -11.32 6.91 21.34
CA ARG A 222 -11.74 5.55 20.96
C ARG A 222 -12.87 5.56 19.94
N GLU A 223 -13.81 6.46 20.08
CA GLU A 223 -14.96 6.60 19.18
C GLU A 223 -14.51 6.95 17.76
N PHE A 224 -13.42 7.71 17.61
CA PHE A 224 -12.84 8.03 16.31
C PHE A 224 -12.16 6.81 15.68
N LEU A 225 -11.38 6.06 16.44
CA LEU A 225 -10.78 4.80 15.97
C LEU A 225 -11.85 3.78 15.59
N GLU A 226 -12.89 3.60 16.40
CA GLU A 226 -14.03 2.73 16.11
C GLU A 226 -14.74 3.15 14.82
N ALA A 227 -14.91 4.45 14.58
CA ALA A 227 -15.50 4.94 13.34
C ALA A 227 -14.64 4.61 12.09
N LEU A 228 -13.30 4.61 12.22
CA LEU A 228 -12.39 4.18 11.15
C LEU A 228 -12.46 2.67 10.91
N LEU A 229 -12.50 1.86 11.97
CA LEU A 229 -12.69 0.40 11.87
C LEU A 229 -13.99 0.05 11.16
N LEU A 230 -15.10 0.66 11.59
CA LEU A 230 -16.42 0.46 10.97
C LEU A 230 -16.50 1.01 9.54
N ALA A 231 -15.61 1.92 9.16
CA ALA A 231 -15.50 2.39 7.79
C ALA A 231 -14.70 1.44 6.89
N GLY A 232 -14.04 0.42 7.44
CA GLY A 232 -13.25 -0.55 6.69
C GLY A 232 -11.76 -0.18 6.56
N LEU A 233 -11.20 0.56 7.52
CA LEU A 233 -9.76 0.80 7.53
C LEU A 233 -9.00 -0.53 7.69
N ASP A 234 -8.01 -0.80 6.83
CA ASP A 234 -7.26 -2.06 6.87
C ASP A 234 -5.98 -1.97 7.71
N HIS A 235 -5.29 -0.82 7.68
CA HIS A 235 -4.04 -0.65 8.42
C HIS A 235 -3.71 0.78 8.85
N LEU A 236 -2.85 0.87 9.85
CA LEU A 236 -2.35 2.11 10.42
C LEU A 236 -0.83 2.12 10.46
N GLN A 237 -0.24 3.23 10.05
CA GLN A 237 1.15 3.56 10.32
C GLN A 237 1.21 4.75 11.29
N ILE A 238 1.72 4.51 12.49
CA ILE A 238 1.88 5.53 13.53
C ILE A 238 3.33 5.99 13.55
N THR A 239 3.55 7.29 13.40
CA THR A 239 4.89 7.87 13.47
C THR A 239 5.28 8.11 14.92
N LEU A 240 6.40 7.53 15.36
CA LEU A 240 6.97 7.76 16.69
C LEU A 240 8.41 8.27 16.57
N VAL A 241 8.73 9.37 17.25
CA VAL A 241 10.08 9.95 17.23
C VAL A 241 11.03 9.27 18.22
N SER A 242 10.59 9.02 19.44
CA SER A 242 11.45 8.47 20.49
C SER A 242 10.62 7.84 21.60
N HIS A 243 11.24 6.91 22.33
CA HIS A 243 10.73 6.40 23.60
C HIS A 243 10.85 7.43 24.74
N ASP A 244 11.73 8.43 24.64
CA ASP A 244 11.86 9.51 25.62
C ASP A 244 10.77 10.57 25.36
N PRO A 245 9.83 10.79 26.31
CA PRO A 245 8.77 11.77 26.16
C PRO A 245 9.27 13.19 25.90
N SER A 246 10.36 13.58 26.56
CA SER A 246 10.91 14.93 26.46
C SER A 246 11.54 15.21 25.09
N LEU A 247 12.19 14.19 24.50
CA LEU A 247 12.75 14.26 23.16
C LEU A 247 11.64 14.24 22.11
N HIS A 248 10.66 13.35 22.26
CA HIS A 248 9.53 13.25 21.36
C HIS A 248 8.74 14.57 21.27
N ASP A 249 8.30 15.11 22.42
CA ASP A 249 7.56 16.36 22.50
C ASP A 249 8.36 17.54 21.93
N ARG A 250 9.68 17.57 22.19
CA ARG A 250 10.57 18.62 21.69
C ARG A 250 10.70 18.60 20.17
N VAL A 251 10.87 17.43 19.57
CA VAL A 251 10.99 17.28 18.10
C VAL A 251 9.66 17.62 17.41
N LEU A 252 8.53 17.19 17.98
CA LEU A 252 7.21 17.58 17.47
C LEU A 252 6.82 19.03 17.81
N GLY A 253 7.56 19.67 18.72
CA GLY A 253 7.29 21.04 19.18
C GLY A 253 6.06 21.16 20.08
N ARG A 254 5.50 20.05 20.58
CA ARG A 254 4.24 20.00 21.34
C ARG A 254 4.37 19.22 22.65
N PRO A 255 4.21 19.89 23.80
CA PRO A 255 4.11 19.22 25.10
C PRO A 255 2.91 18.27 25.16
N GLY A 256 3.12 17.08 25.72
CA GLY A 256 2.11 16.02 25.87
C GLY A 256 1.88 15.17 24.62
N ALA A 257 2.56 15.45 23.50
CA ALA A 257 2.37 14.71 22.26
C ALA A 257 2.72 13.23 22.42
N TRP A 258 3.79 12.91 23.18
CA TRP A 258 4.17 11.55 23.48
C TRP A 258 3.07 10.78 24.20
N GLU A 259 2.43 11.37 25.20
CA GLU A 259 1.35 10.73 25.95
C GLU A 259 0.13 10.48 25.04
N GLU A 260 -0.22 11.45 24.19
CA GLU A 260 -1.30 11.32 23.22
C GLU A 260 -1.02 10.22 22.18
N THR A 261 0.18 10.19 21.59
CA THR A 261 0.59 9.19 20.61
C THR A 261 0.67 7.79 21.22
N MET A 262 1.19 7.65 22.45
CA MET A 262 1.23 6.36 23.14
C MET A 262 -0.18 5.84 23.47
N ALA A 263 -1.09 6.70 23.93
CA ALA A 263 -2.48 6.32 24.15
C ALA A 263 -3.17 5.88 22.85
N GLY A 264 -2.91 6.57 21.74
CA GLY A 264 -3.39 6.18 20.41
C GLY A 264 -2.81 4.87 19.92
N LEU A 265 -1.51 4.64 20.11
CA LEU A 265 -0.83 3.39 19.79
C LEU A 265 -1.42 2.21 20.56
N HIS A 266 -1.65 2.36 21.87
CA HIS A 266 -2.24 1.28 22.68
C HIS A 266 -3.68 0.95 22.25
N ASN A 267 -4.47 1.96 21.90
CA ASN A 267 -5.81 1.73 21.33
C ASN A 267 -5.72 1.00 19.99
N ALA A 268 -4.81 1.40 19.09
CA ALA A 268 -4.62 0.78 17.79
C ALA A 268 -4.15 -0.67 17.89
N LEU A 269 -3.17 -0.97 18.76
CA LEU A 269 -2.68 -2.33 19.01
C LEU A 269 -3.74 -3.25 19.64
N SER A 270 -4.74 -2.67 20.31
CA SER A 270 -5.86 -3.44 20.89
C SER A 270 -7.00 -3.66 19.89
N ALA A 271 -6.95 -3.02 18.72
CA ALA A 271 -7.93 -3.17 17.66
C ALA A 271 -7.52 -4.26 16.66
N ASP A 272 -8.49 -4.75 15.89
CA ASP A 272 -8.24 -5.69 14.79
C ASP A 272 -7.71 -4.94 13.56
N LEU A 273 -6.51 -4.36 13.70
CA LEU A 273 -5.82 -3.61 12.65
C LEU A 273 -4.38 -4.08 12.52
N TYR A 274 -3.91 -4.09 11.28
CA TYR A 274 -2.48 -4.17 11.04
C TYR A 274 -1.83 -2.83 11.40
N VAL A 275 -0.95 -2.83 12.41
CA VAL A 275 -0.29 -1.62 12.91
C VAL A 275 1.20 -1.69 12.64
N VAL A 276 1.72 -0.65 11.99
CA VAL A 276 3.14 -0.41 11.79
C VAL A 276 3.54 0.82 12.60
N VAL A 277 4.62 0.73 13.36
CA VAL A 277 5.24 1.94 13.94
C VAL A 277 6.40 2.39 13.07
N HIS A 278 6.31 3.61 12.57
CA HIS A 278 7.34 4.23 11.75
C HIS A 278 8.24 5.09 12.63
N LEU A 279 9.52 4.71 12.72
CA LEU A 279 10.56 5.45 13.41
C LEU A 279 11.45 6.17 12.40
N VAL A 280 11.37 7.50 12.42
CA VAL A 280 12.30 8.34 11.66
C VAL A 280 13.54 8.59 12.50
N VAL A 281 14.67 8.05 12.07
CA VAL A 281 15.99 8.27 12.65
C VAL A 281 16.47 9.67 12.26
N LEU A 282 16.61 10.51 13.27
CA LEU A 282 17.00 11.90 13.23
C LEU A 282 18.32 12.10 13.98
N PRO A 283 19.07 13.17 13.70
CA PRO A 283 20.23 13.54 14.52
C PRO A 283 19.92 13.54 16.03
N GLU A 284 18.73 13.96 16.43
CA GLU A 284 18.35 14.10 17.84
C GLU A 284 18.07 12.75 18.53
N ASN A 285 17.74 11.69 17.79
CA ASN A 285 17.40 10.37 18.34
C ASN A 285 18.33 9.23 17.86
N ALA A 286 19.29 9.49 16.96
CA ALA A 286 20.08 8.45 16.31
C ALA A 286 20.79 7.52 17.30
N ASP A 287 21.34 8.09 18.38
CA ASP A 287 22.07 7.32 19.38
C ASP A 287 21.15 6.45 20.26
N SER A 288 19.84 6.72 20.28
CA SER A 288 18.82 6.01 21.06
C SER A 288 17.76 5.32 20.19
N ALA A 289 18.02 5.18 18.89
CA ALA A 289 17.10 4.56 17.94
C ALA A 289 16.87 3.07 18.28
N GLY A 290 17.93 2.32 18.62
CA GLY A 290 17.83 0.92 19.05
C GLY A 290 17.06 0.73 20.37
N ASP A 291 17.20 1.68 21.30
CA ASP A 291 16.43 1.69 22.56
C ASP A 291 14.95 1.97 22.29
N THR A 292 14.65 2.87 21.35
CA THR A 292 13.28 3.16 20.93
C THR A 292 12.60 1.93 20.33
N VAL A 293 13.30 1.19 19.46
CA VAL A 293 12.77 -0.08 18.92
C VAL A 293 12.56 -1.12 20.02
N SER A 294 13.50 -1.25 20.96
CA SER A 294 13.37 -2.17 22.09
C SER A 294 12.19 -1.81 23.00
N PHE A 295 11.95 -0.52 23.21
CA PHE A 295 10.78 -0.03 23.92
C PHE A 295 9.50 -0.39 23.19
N LEU A 296 9.41 -0.15 21.87
CA LEU A 296 8.25 -0.48 21.06
C LEU A 296 7.91 -1.98 21.09
N ALA A 297 8.92 -2.85 21.01
CA ALA A 297 8.75 -4.29 21.19
C ALA A 297 8.10 -4.62 22.55
N ALA A 298 8.56 -3.98 23.63
CA ALA A 298 7.99 -4.15 24.97
C ALA A 298 6.56 -3.60 25.09
N GLN A 299 6.12 -2.71 24.21
CA GLN A 299 4.73 -2.23 24.12
C GLN A 299 3.82 -3.16 23.32
N GLY A 300 4.35 -4.23 22.72
CA GLY A 300 3.59 -5.19 21.90
C GLY A 300 3.53 -4.84 20.41
N VAL A 301 4.34 -3.88 19.94
CA VAL A 301 4.51 -3.65 18.51
C VAL A 301 5.19 -4.85 17.88
N GLN A 302 4.66 -5.33 16.75
CA GLN A 302 5.21 -6.46 16.00
C GLN A 302 5.90 -6.04 14.71
N THR A 303 5.44 -4.95 14.10
CA THR A 303 5.96 -4.44 12.83
C THR A 303 6.45 -3.01 12.99
N ILE A 304 7.66 -2.76 12.49
CA ILE A 304 8.23 -1.42 12.42
C ILE A 304 8.66 -1.07 11.00
N ALA A 305 8.81 0.22 10.78
CA ALA A 305 9.44 0.74 9.60
C ALA A 305 10.47 1.80 9.99
N LEU A 306 11.59 1.83 9.27
CA LEU A 306 12.78 2.60 9.62
C LEU A 306 13.21 3.49 8.47
N SER A 307 13.75 4.64 8.85
CA SER A 307 13.68 5.83 8.02
C SER A 307 14.71 6.86 8.44
N ALA A 308 15.27 7.64 7.51
CA ALA A 308 16.20 8.73 7.82
C ALA A 308 16.24 9.80 6.70
N PRO A 309 16.54 11.07 7.02
CA PRO A 309 16.60 12.14 6.03
C PRO A 309 17.58 11.90 4.87
N ALA A 310 17.13 12.07 3.62
CA ALA A 310 17.98 11.95 2.42
C ALA A 310 19.09 13.00 2.28
N HIS A 311 18.93 14.18 2.90
CA HIS A 311 19.91 15.27 2.82
C HIS A 311 20.44 15.62 4.20
N PRO A 312 21.32 14.78 4.78
CA PRO A 312 21.95 15.07 6.06
C PRO A 312 22.79 16.35 5.96
N PRO A 313 22.87 17.16 7.03
CA PRO A 313 23.54 18.46 7.00
C PRO A 313 25.07 18.36 6.90
N SER A 314 25.65 17.20 7.21
CA SER A 314 27.08 16.93 7.10
C SER A 314 27.36 15.42 6.90
N PRO A 315 28.56 15.05 6.40
CA PRO A 315 28.98 13.64 6.35
C PRO A 315 29.02 12.95 7.72
N GLU A 316 29.34 13.70 8.79
CA GLU A 316 29.35 13.17 10.16
C GLU A 316 27.93 12.82 10.63
N GLU A 317 26.95 13.68 10.33
CA GLU A 317 25.54 13.38 10.60
C GLU A 317 25.04 12.22 9.74
N GLN A 318 25.47 12.12 8.48
CA GLN A 318 25.16 10.96 7.65
C GLN A 318 25.64 9.64 8.27
N GLU A 319 26.88 9.60 8.76
CA GLU A 319 27.43 8.42 9.42
C GLU A 319 26.67 8.12 10.73
N ARG A 320 26.30 9.15 11.48
CA ARG A 320 25.52 9.01 12.72
C ARG A 320 24.14 8.43 12.47
N LEU A 321 23.42 8.91 11.45
CA LEU A 321 22.13 8.38 11.02
C LEU A 321 22.25 6.91 10.59
N GLN A 322 23.29 6.56 9.82
CA GLN A 322 23.55 5.17 9.42
C GLN A 322 23.79 4.25 10.61
N ARG A 323 24.53 4.70 11.63
CA ARG A 323 24.72 3.95 12.87
C ARG A 323 23.40 3.77 13.63
N GLY A 324 22.58 4.83 13.70
CA GLY A 324 21.26 4.78 14.34
C GLY A 324 20.29 3.80 13.65
N LEU A 325 20.21 3.86 12.32
CA LEU A 325 19.43 2.91 11.51
C LEU A 325 19.88 1.47 11.76
N LYS A 326 21.18 1.21 11.69
CA LYS A 326 21.73 -0.12 11.95
C LYS A 326 21.39 -0.61 13.37
N ALA A 327 21.50 0.27 14.38
CA ALA A 327 21.15 -0.09 15.75
C ALA A 327 19.66 -0.41 15.92
N ALA A 328 18.78 0.32 15.21
CA ALA A 328 17.35 0.07 15.17
C ALA A 328 17.02 -1.25 14.46
N GLU A 329 17.65 -1.54 13.32
CA GLU A 329 17.53 -2.82 12.61
C GLU A 329 17.99 -3.99 13.49
N GLU A 330 19.16 -3.89 14.12
CA GLU A 330 19.67 -4.92 15.02
C GLU A 330 18.72 -5.14 16.21
N ALA A 331 18.13 -4.08 16.76
CA ALA A 331 17.13 -4.18 17.82
C ALA A 331 15.86 -4.89 17.35
N ALA A 332 15.36 -4.57 16.16
CA ALA A 332 14.19 -5.21 15.57
C ALA A 332 14.43 -6.73 15.41
N HIS A 333 15.57 -7.12 14.84
CA HIS A 333 15.96 -8.52 14.71
C HIS A 333 16.09 -9.23 16.06
N ARG A 334 16.68 -8.58 17.08
CA ARG A 334 16.82 -9.15 18.43
C ARG A 334 15.46 -9.44 19.09
N HIS A 335 14.46 -8.60 18.82
CA HIS A 335 13.11 -8.74 19.39
C HIS A 335 12.13 -9.48 18.47
N GLY A 336 12.59 -9.95 17.30
CA GLY A 336 11.75 -10.66 16.33
C GLY A 336 10.67 -9.77 15.69
N LEU A 337 10.92 -8.46 15.59
CA LEU A 337 10.03 -7.54 14.89
C LEU A 337 10.17 -7.70 13.38
N THR A 338 9.04 -7.65 12.68
CA THR A 338 9.03 -7.54 11.22
C THR A 338 9.40 -6.12 10.82
N ILE A 339 10.43 -5.98 9.97
CA ILE A 339 10.71 -4.69 9.33
C ILE A 339 10.02 -4.70 7.97
N VAL A 340 9.11 -3.75 7.77
CA VAL A 340 8.50 -3.50 6.47
C VAL A 340 9.27 -2.44 5.71
N TRP A 341 9.38 -2.69 4.41
CA TRP A 341 10.00 -1.86 3.38
C TRP A 341 8.89 -1.58 2.38
N ASP A 342 8.79 -0.36 1.81
CA ASP A 342 7.62 0.18 1.09
C ASP A 342 6.64 0.98 1.97
N LEU A 343 7.02 2.19 2.40
CA LEU A 343 6.15 3.08 3.18
C LEU A 343 5.60 4.26 2.38
N ALA A 344 4.36 4.64 2.72
CA ALA A 344 3.88 5.99 2.51
C ALA A 344 4.44 6.87 3.63
N VAL A 345 5.18 7.91 3.27
CA VAL A 345 5.80 8.82 4.24
C VAL A 345 5.19 10.24 4.11
N PRO A 346 5.01 11.02 5.20
CA PRO A 346 4.39 12.34 5.18
C PRO A 346 5.39 13.49 4.90
N TYR A 347 4.98 14.59 4.25
CA TYR A 347 5.84 15.75 3.93
C TYR A 347 6.28 16.49 5.19
N SER A 348 7.46 16.15 5.70
CA SER A 348 8.06 16.87 6.81
C SER A 348 9.56 17.09 6.56
N ARG A 349 10.13 18.13 7.20
CA ARG A 349 11.60 18.35 7.26
C ARG A 349 12.37 17.13 7.77
N ILE A 350 11.67 16.22 8.44
CA ILE A 350 12.15 15.01 9.07
C ILE A 350 12.21 13.85 8.06
N ASN A 351 11.53 13.96 6.90
CA ASN A 351 11.29 12.82 6.02
C ASN A 351 11.41 13.13 4.50
N PRO A 352 12.57 13.63 4.01
CA PRO A 352 12.81 13.71 2.58
C PRO A 352 13.22 12.32 2.03
N ILE A 353 12.29 11.65 1.35
CA ILE A 353 12.45 10.57 0.34
C ILE A 353 13.63 9.59 0.57
N GLU A 354 13.32 8.43 1.14
CA GLU A 354 14.33 7.54 1.70
C GLU A 354 15.15 6.65 0.76
N LEU A 355 16.34 6.34 1.27
CA LEU A 355 17.01 5.05 1.11
C LEU A 355 16.25 4.02 1.96
N GLU A 356 15.41 3.21 1.32
CA GLU A 356 14.95 1.94 1.91
C GLU A 356 16.10 0.93 1.86
N ALA A 357 16.33 0.17 2.93
CA ALA A 357 17.35 -0.87 2.90
C ALA A 357 16.91 -2.01 1.97
N GLY A 358 17.59 -2.18 0.83
CA GLY A 358 17.50 -3.40 0.02
C GLY A 358 16.73 -3.33 -1.31
N VAL A 359 16.08 -2.21 -1.66
CA VAL A 359 15.50 -1.99 -3.01
C VAL A 359 16.09 -0.73 -3.64
N PRO A 360 16.58 -0.78 -4.90
CA PRO A 360 17.03 0.42 -5.60
C PRO A 360 15.89 1.46 -5.69
N ARG A 361 16.19 2.71 -5.32
CA ARG A 361 15.23 3.84 -5.37
C ARG A 361 14.47 3.92 -6.70
N GLU A 362 15.17 3.72 -7.82
CA GLU A 362 14.55 3.77 -9.16
C GLU A 362 13.48 2.69 -9.36
N GLN A 363 13.64 1.53 -8.73
CA GLN A 363 12.72 0.39 -8.82
C GLN A 363 11.46 0.61 -7.97
N ALA A 364 11.60 1.17 -6.77
CA ALA A 364 10.46 1.56 -5.93
C ALA A 364 9.61 2.65 -6.62
N LEU A 365 10.25 3.69 -7.17
CA LEU A 365 9.56 4.80 -7.85
C LEU A 365 8.73 4.38 -9.08
N ARG A 366 8.99 3.21 -9.68
CA ARG A 366 8.21 2.70 -10.82
C ARG A 366 6.77 2.36 -10.45
N GLN A 367 6.50 2.03 -9.18
CA GLN A 367 5.23 1.49 -8.73
C GLN A 367 4.48 2.38 -7.74
N HIS A 368 4.98 3.61 -7.53
CA HIS A 368 4.38 4.58 -6.61
C HIS A 368 3.87 5.78 -7.40
N LEU A 369 2.85 6.42 -6.83
CA LEU A 369 2.43 7.78 -7.16
C LEU A 369 2.05 8.46 -5.86
N TYR A 370 2.25 9.77 -5.83
CA TYR A 370 1.86 10.61 -4.72
C TYR A 370 0.93 11.70 -5.22
N VAL A 371 -0.21 11.89 -4.55
CA VAL A 371 -1.23 12.86 -4.94
C VAL A 371 -1.30 13.96 -3.89
N GLU A 372 -1.04 15.19 -4.32
CA GLU A 372 -1.06 16.37 -3.46
C GLU A 372 -2.50 16.82 -3.13
N PRO A 373 -2.68 17.65 -2.09
CA PRO A 373 -4.01 18.10 -1.67
C PRO A 373 -4.86 18.85 -2.69
N ASP A 374 -4.31 19.28 -3.83
CA ASP A 374 -5.01 19.91 -4.96
C ASP A 374 -5.25 18.97 -6.16
N GLY A 375 -4.83 17.71 -6.04
CA GLY A 375 -4.95 16.65 -7.04
C GLY A 375 -3.75 16.50 -7.98
N ASP A 376 -2.71 17.32 -7.81
CA ASP A 376 -1.48 17.17 -8.58
C ASP A 376 -0.76 15.86 -8.23
N VAL A 377 -0.19 15.21 -9.24
CA VAL A 377 0.47 13.92 -9.11
C VAL A 377 1.97 14.07 -9.25
N LEU A 378 2.70 13.46 -8.32
CA LEU A 378 4.16 13.39 -8.29
C LEU A 378 4.61 11.92 -8.44
N PRO A 379 5.85 11.66 -8.92
CA PRO A 379 6.41 10.31 -8.97
C PRO A 379 6.43 9.62 -7.62
N ALA A 380 6.74 10.38 -6.58
CA ALA A 380 6.61 10.01 -5.19
C ALA A 380 6.65 11.29 -4.36
N GLN A 381 6.46 11.15 -3.06
CA GLN A 381 6.65 12.24 -2.11
C GLN A 381 8.06 12.85 -2.26
N GLY A 382 8.19 14.17 -2.10
CA GLY A 382 9.44 14.94 -2.14
C GLY A 382 9.98 15.25 -3.55
N PHE A 383 9.35 14.75 -4.61
CA PHE A 383 9.68 15.13 -5.98
C PHE A 383 8.96 16.41 -6.36
N GLY A 384 9.66 17.42 -6.87
CA GLY A 384 9.05 18.68 -7.31
C GLY A 384 8.42 18.66 -8.71
N THR A 385 8.44 17.53 -9.41
CA THR A 385 7.94 17.43 -10.78
C THR A 385 6.50 16.94 -10.82
N VAL A 386 5.59 17.82 -11.23
CA VAL A 386 4.18 17.48 -11.47
C VAL A 386 4.06 16.68 -12.77
N LEU A 387 3.42 15.51 -12.68
CA LEU A 387 3.16 14.58 -13.79
C LEU A 387 1.81 14.86 -14.47
N GLY A 388 0.92 15.59 -13.78
CA GLY A 388 -0.44 15.94 -14.18
C GLY A 388 -1.35 16.03 -12.97
N ASN A 389 -2.65 16.20 -13.18
CA ASN A 389 -3.66 16.33 -12.12
C ASN A 389 -4.78 15.30 -12.27
N LEU A 390 -5.07 14.55 -11.21
CA LEU A 390 -6.05 13.44 -11.21
C LEU A 390 -7.50 13.88 -11.34
N LEU A 391 -7.83 15.16 -11.38
CA LEU A 391 -9.19 15.62 -11.70
C LEU A 391 -9.34 16.06 -13.16
N ARG A 392 -8.23 16.41 -13.83
CA ARG A 392 -8.25 17.13 -15.10
C ARG A 392 -7.59 16.37 -16.23
N ASP A 393 -6.51 15.65 -15.93
CA ASP A 393 -5.69 15.01 -16.95
C ASP A 393 -6.10 13.54 -17.18
N PRO A 394 -5.91 13.01 -18.41
CA PRO A 394 -6.06 11.59 -18.69
C PRO A 394 -5.00 10.76 -17.94
N TRP A 395 -5.40 9.57 -17.45
CA TRP A 395 -4.49 8.64 -16.76
C TRP A 395 -3.21 8.36 -17.55
N LYS A 396 -3.34 8.12 -18.86
CA LYS A 396 -2.22 7.83 -19.76
C LYS A 396 -1.16 8.94 -19.74
N THR A 397 -1.57 10.20 -19.68
CA THR A 397 -0.66 11.36 -19.61
C THR A 397 0.19 11.33 -18.34
N ILE A 398 -0.44 10.98 -17.21
CA ILE A 398 0.22 10.90 -15.90
C ILE A 398 1.13 9.66 -15.84
N TRP A 399 0.60 8.49 -16.20
CA TRP A 399 1.29 7.20 -16.06
C TRP A 399 2.47 7.05 -17.03
N GLU A 400 2.36 7.55 -18.26
CA GLU A 400 3.42 7.47 -19.27
C GLU A 400 4.36 8.69 -19.27
N HIS A 401 4.17 9.61 -18.32
CA HIS A 401 4.90 10.88 -18.25
C HIS A 401 6.43 10.66 -18.30
N PRO A 402 7.19 11.43 -19.11
CA PRO A 402 8.64 11.22 -19.30
C PRO A 402 9.49 11.31 -18.03
N ALA A 403 9.00 12.02 -17.01
CA ALA A 403 9.69 12.17 -15.73
C ALA A 403 9.54 10.97 -14.79
N ARG A 404 8.75 9.94 -15.15
CA ARG A 404 8.65 8.70 -14.37
C ARG A 404 9.79 7.73 -14.74
N PRO A 405 10.43 7.07 -13.75
CA PRO A 405 11.35 5.97 -14.01
C PRO A 405 10.62 4.85 -14.76
N ARG A 406 11.19 4.36 -15.86
CA ARG A 406 10.61 3.28 -16.68
C ARG A 406 11.28 1.95 -16.36
N ALA A 407 10.53 0.86 -16.53
CA ALA A 407 10.97 -0.53 -16.41
C ALA A 407 12.14 -0.82 -17.37
#